data_AF-A0A959P3I6-F1
#
_entry.id   AF-A0A959P3I6-F1
#
_cell.length_a   1.000
_cell.length_b   1.000
_cell.length_c   1.000
_cell.angle_alpha   90.00
_cell.angle_beta   90.00
_cell.angle_gamma   90.00
#
_symmetry.space_group_name_H-M   'P 1'
#
loop_
_entity.id
_entity.type
_entity.pdbx_description
1 polymer ?
#
loop_
_entity_poly.entity_id
_entity_poly.type
_entity_poly.pdbx_seq_one_letter_code
_entity_poly.pdbx_strand_id
1 'polypeptide(L)'
;IYIGHGKGSSPEIHSRGNGFLLSAGGFQRGEASQIVARPIVLMLDDSATDLNDCFHINGKGKWQKWNNSGVHHRFAVGRQPVNVPNNYQPVDSIDNWKLFQPTKDVTVIAFSSDDFGMIYLPDSNIDLKELVQLNPEPEKGTFKTEESEFQFDLKAPRGKYVITKVNGLETDRKTDKWKRVNVVRFTD
;
A
#
# COMPACT_ATOMS: atom_id res chain seq x y z
N ILE A 1 5.62 -11.14 4.17
CA ILE A 1 4.61 -10.06 4.13
C ILE A 1 4.88 -8.94 5.15
N TYR A 2 5.42 -9.24 6.34
CA TYR A 2 5.95 -8.19 7.24
C TYR A 2 7.34 -8.60 7.75
N ILE A 3 8.32 -7.72 7.61
CA ILE A 3 9.65 -7.90 8.20
C ILE A 3 9.78 -6.88 9.33
N GLY A 4 9.64 -7.36 10.56
CA GLY A 4 10.02 -6.58 11.73
C GLY A 4 11.53 -6.45 11.79
N HIS A 5 12.02 -5.31 12.26
CA HIS A 5 13.45 -5.09 12.48
C HIS A 5 13.78 -4.96 13.97
N GLY A 6 12.84 -5.34 14.85
CA GLY A 6 12.98 -5.26 16.30
C GLY A 6 12.80 -3.85 16.88
N LYS A 7 13.12 -3.72 18.17
CA LYS A 7 12.90 -2.50 18.96
C LYS A 7 13.59 -1.30 18.31
N GLY A 8 12.84 -0.21 18.13
CA GLY A 8 13.38 1.04 17.60
C GLY A 8 13.57 1.05 16.08
N SER A 9 13.17 0.00 15.37
CA SER A 9 13.32 -0.08 13.91
C SER A 9 12.04 0.29 13.17
N SER A 10 12.16 0.47 11.86
CA SER A 10 11.02 0.56 10.92
C SER A 10 10.75 -0.81 10.32
N PRO A 11 9.48 -1.20 10.09
CA PRO A 11 9.20 -2.39 9.33
C PRO A 11 9.52 -2.18 7.85
N GLU A 12 9.77 -3.29 7.15
CA GLU A 12 9.59 -3.39 5.71
C GLU A 12 8.34 -4.24 5.46
N ILE A 13 7.44 -3.74 4.61
CA ILE A 13 6.13 -4.34 4.39
C ILE A 13 5.97 -4.57 2.90
N HIS A 14 5.52 -5.77 2.52
CA HIS A 14 5.29 -6.09 1.12
C HIS A 14 4.15 -7.07 0.93
N SER A 15 3.44 -6.92 -0.18
CA SER A 15 2.56 -7.92 -0.76
C SER A 15 3.08 -8.28 -2.13
N ARG A 16 3.33 -9.58 -2.37
CA ARG A 16 3.78 -10.10 -3.65
C ARG A 16 2.71 -11.01 -4.23
N GLY A 17 2.55 -10.97 -5.55
CA GLY A 17 1.79 -11.96 -6.32
C GLY A 17 2.45 -12.19 -7.68
N ASN A 18 1.73 -12.83 -8.60
CA ASN A 18 2.19 -12.98 -9.97
C ASN A 18 2.14 -11.63 -10.68
N GLY A 19 3.23 -11.19 -11.32
CA GLY A 19 3.27 -9.93 -12.06
C GLY A 19 3.39 -8.65 -11.23
N PHE A 20 3.48 -8.73 -9.89
CA PHE A 20 3.56 -7.52 -9.05
C PHE A 20 4.29 -7.70 -7.70
N LEU A 21 4.83 -6.58 -7.22
CA LEU A 21 5.31 -6.38 -5.85
C LEU A 21 4.82 -5.01 -5.33
N LEU A 22 3.93 -5.03 -4.34
CA LEU A 22 3.49 -3.86 -3.60
C LEU A 22 4.32 -3.74 -2.32
N SER A 23 5.01 -2.62 -2.13
CA SER A 23 5.98 -2.45 -1.03
C SER A 23 5.84 -1.10 -0.33
N ALA A 24 6.23 -1.06 0.95
CA ALA A 24 6.27 0.14 1.77
C ALA A 24 7.50 0.17 2.68
N GLY A 25 8.16 1.33 2.72
CA GLY A 25 9.32 1.60 3.57
C GLY A 25 9.00 2.05 5.01
N GLY A 26 7.81 1.73 5.54
CA GLY A 26 7.42 2.02 6.92
C GLY A 26 7.49 3.51 7.30
N PHE A 27 8.36 3.86 8.25
CA PHE A 27 8.51 5.22 8.78
C PHE A 27 9.94 5.50 9.28
N GLN A 28 10.27 6.77 9.43
CA GLN A 28 11.57 7.24 9.89
C GLN A 28 11.71 7.16 11.44
N ARG A 29 12.92 6.87 11.96
CA ARG A 29 13.20 6.64 13.41
C ARG A 29 14.12 7.68 14.07
N GLY A 30 13.88 8.97 13.83
CA GLY A 30 14.64 10.09 14.40
C GLY A 30 15.94 10.38 13.65
N GLU A 31 16.49 11.59 13.77
CA GLU A 31 17.52 12.13 12.85
C GLU A 31 18.81 11.29 12.77
N ALA A 32 19.16 10.57 13.84
CA ALA A 32 20.32 9.67 13.85
C ALA A 32 20.08 8.34 13.10
N SER A 33 18.85 8.06 12.67
CA SER A 33 18.50 6.86 11.93
C SER A 33 18.83 7.02 10.45
N GLN A 34 19.64 6.09 9.91
CA GLN A 34 19.86 5.97 8.46
C GLN A 34 18.67 5.35 7.72
N ILE A 35 17.56 5.06 8.42
CA ILE A 35 16.34 4.53 7.82
C ILE A 35 15.53 5.70 7.26
N VAL A 36 15.39 5.72 5.93
CA VAL A 36 14.59 6.72 5.21
C VAL A 36 13.21 6.13 4.92
N ALA A 37 12.15 6.85 5.31
CA ALA A 37 10.79 6.48 4.93
C ALA A 37 10.65 6.58 3.40
N ARG A 38 10.11 5.53 2.77
CA ARG A 38 9.91 5.48 1.32
C ARG A 38 8.42 5.58 0.97
N PRO A 39 8.08 5.98 -0.26
CA PRO A 39 6.72 5.86 -0.77
C PRO A 39 6.20 4.43 -0.67
N ILE A 40 4.88 4.27 -0.69
CA ILE A 40 4.25 3.00 -1.04
C ILE A 40 4.41 2.86 -2.55
N VAL A 41 4.96 1.75 -3.04
CA VAL A 41 5.24 1.55 -4.47
C VAL A 41 4.68 0.21 -4.91
N LEU A 42 3.91 0.22 -5.98
CA LEU A 42 3.55 -0.97 -6.75
C LEU A 42 4.51 -1.06 -7.93
N MET A 43 5.36 -2.09 -7.89
CA MET A 43 6.22 -2.49 -8.99
C MET A 43 5.52 -3.59 -9.78
N LEU A 44 5.59 -3.49 -11.10
CA LEU A 44 5.04 -4.46 -12.05
C LEU A 44 6.19 -5.11 -12.83
N ASP A 45 5.92 -6.24 -13.49
CA ASP A 45 6.90 -6.91 -14.37
C ASP A 45 7.00 -6.19 -15.73
N ASP A 46 7.24 -4.88 -15.72
CA ASP A 46 7.25 -3.99 -16.89
C ASP A 46 8.63 -3.34 -17.15
N SER A 47 9.66 -3.76 -16.40
CA SER A 47 11.03 -3.24 -16.47
C SER A 47 11.19 -1.76 -16.07
N ALA A 48 10.23 -1.17 -15.35
CA ALA A 48 10.37 0.17 -14.80
C ALA A 48 11.59 0.28 -13.86
N THR A 49 12.41 1.31 -14.06
CA THR A 49 13.60 1.58 -13.24
C THR A 49 13.54 2.89 -12.46
N ASP A 50 12.55 3.75 -12.76
CA ASP A 50 12.31 5.02 -12.07
C ASP A 50 11.02 4.95 -11.24
N LEU A 51 10.98 5.65 -10.10
CA LEU A 51 9.79 5.70 -9.25
C LEU A 51 8.58 6.33 -9.97
N ASN A 52 8.81 7.32 -10.83
CA ASN A 52 7.75 8.00 -11.57
C ASN A 52 7.09 7.09 -12.60
N ASP A 53 7.79 6.03 -13.02
CA ASP A 53 7.27 4.98 -13.90
C ASP A 53 6.52 3.89 -13.11
N CYS A 54 6.43 4.00 -11.78
CA CYS A 54 5.68 3.10 -10.91
C CYS A 54 4.43 3.77 -10.32
N PHE A 55 3.37 2.97 -10.11
CA PHE A 55 2.26 3.39 -9.27
C PHE A 55 2.76 3.59 -7.85
N HIS A 56 2.56 4.77 -7.27
CA HIS A 56 3.07 5.03 -5.92
C HIS A 56 2.25 6.04 -5.14
N ILE A 57 2.34 5.97 -3.81
CA ILE A 57 1.73 6.92 -2.87
C ILE A 57 2.83 7.49 -1.98
N ASN A 58 3.03 8.80 -2.08
CA ASN A 58 3.96 9.53 -1.22
C ASN A 58 3.39 9.72 0.19
N GLY A 59 4.26 10.02 1.15
CA GLY A 59 3.78 10.46 2.47
C GLY A 59 3.45 11.96 2.47
N LYS A 60 2.60 12.39 3.42
CA LYS A 60 2.24 13.81 3.55
C LYS A 60 3.35 14.61 4.24
N GLY A 61 3.79 15.69 3.61
CA GLY A 61 4.77 16.64 4.15
C GLY A 61 6.22 16.15 4.06
N LYS A 62 7.06 16.56 5.02
CA LYS A 62 8.49 16.18 5.04
C LYS A 62 8.67 14.68 5.26
N TRP A 63 9.54 14.02 4.48
CA TRP A 63 9.74 12.57 4.51
C TRP A 63 10.10 12.01 5.89
N GLN A 64 10.76 12.78 6.76
CA GLN A 64 11.09 12.38 8.13
C GLN A 64 9.85 12.17 9.00
N LYS A 65 8.71 12.74 8.61
CA LYS A 65 7.43 12.65 9.33
C LYS A 65 6.48 11.61 8.73
N TRP A 66 6.86 10.96 7.64
CA TRP A 66 5.99 10.00 6.97
C TRP A 66 5.73 8.76 7.83
N ASN A 67 4.52 8.23 7.67
CA ASN A 67 4.15 6.88 8.07
C ASN A 67 3.45 6.23 6.89
N ASN A 68 4.23 5.59 6.03
CA ASN A 68 3.75 4.93 4.81
C ASN A 68 3.60 3.43 5.01
N SER A 69 3.32 3.01 6.25
CA SER A 69 3.10 1.60 6.57
C SER A 69 1.73 1.08 6.12
N GLY A 70 0.98 1.79 5.28
CA GLY A 70 -0.36 1.37 4.84
C GLY A 70 -0.32 0.35 3.71
N VAL A 71 0.35 -0.80 3.88
CA VAL A 71 0.35 -1.89 2.90
C VAL A 71 -0.10 -3.17 3.59
N HIS A 72 -1.16 -3.79 3.09
CA HIS A 72 -1.60 -5.13 3.42
C HIS A 72 -1.53 -6.02 2.16
N HIS A 73 -1.86 -7.30 2.30
CA HIS A 73 -2.02 -8.20 1.15
C HIS A 73 -2.96 -7.59 0.10
N ARG A 74 -2.39 -7.32 -1.08
CA ARG A 74 -3.06 -6.78 -2.28
C ARG A 74 -3.80 -5.45 -2.09
N PHE A 75 -3.44 -4.71 -1.05
CA PHE A 75 -4.10 -3.46 -0.68
C PHE A 75 -3.08 -2.46 -0.14
N ALA A 76 -3.15 -1.22 -0.56
CA ALA A 76 -2.37 -0.13 -0.01
C ALA A 76 -3.17 1.16 0.13
N VAL A 77 -2.78 1.96 1.11
CA VAL A 77 -3.42 3.23 1.43
C VAL A 77 -2.42 4.23 2.01
N GLY A 78 -2.55 5.49 1.62
CA GLY A 78 -1.68 6.58 2.09
C GLY A 78 -2.35 7.94 2.10
N ARG A 79 -1.61 8.96 2.56
CA ARG A 79 -2.12 10.33 2.82
C ARG A 79 -1.86 11.31 1.69
N GLN A 80 -1.64 10.81 0.49
CA GLN A 80 -1.39 11.59 -0.72
C GLN A 80 -2.04 10.85 -1.90
N PRO A 81 -2.31 11.57 -3.00
CA PRO A 81 -2.81 10.97 -4.22
C PRO A 81 -1.94 9.80 -4.70
N VAL A 82 -2.57 8.86 -5.43
CA VAL A 82 -1.84 7.86 -6.21
C VAL A 82 -1.21 8.54 -7.41
N ASN A 83 0.11 8.44 -7.54
CA ASN A 83 0.81 8.68 -8.78
C ASN A 83 0.53 7.52 -9.72
N VAL A 84 0.01 7.82 -10.91
CA VAL A 84 -0.19 6.84 -11.99
C VAL A 84 0.87 7.12 -13.05
N PRO A 85 1.66 6.11 -13.46
CA PRO A 85 2.64 6.28 -14.52
C PRO A 85 2.01 6.70 -15.85
N ASN A 86 2.69 7.55 -16.62
CA ASN A 86 2.14 8.13 -17.85
C ASN A 86 1.85 7.10 -18.96
N ASN A 87 2.52 5.95 -18.93
CA ASN A 87 2.33 4.84 -19.87
C ASN A 87 1.05 4.03 -19.60
N TYR A 88 0.37 4.24 -18.46
CA TYR A 88 -0.89 3.55 -18.15
C TYR A 88 -2.10 4.44 -18.39
N GLN A 89 -2.98 3.97 -19.27
CA GLN A 89 -4.31 4.53 -19.46
C GLN A 89 -5.34 3.68 -18.70
N PRO A 90 -6.32 4.30 -18.02
CA PRO A 90 -7.37 3.55 -17.37
C PRO A 90 -8.23 2.85 -18.43
N VAL A 91 -8.60 1.60 -18.18
CA VAL A 91 -9.58 0.87 -19.00
C VAL A 91 -11.02 1.16 -18.56
N ASP A 92 -11.19 1.63 -17.32
CA ASP A 92 -12.45 2.15 -16.78
C ASP A 92 -12.19 3.21 -15.71
N SER A 93 -13.15 4.11 -15.51
CA SER A 93 -13.07 5.19 -14.52
C SER A 93 -14.44 5.68 -14.07
N ILE A 94 -14.59 5.88 -12.76
CA ILE A 94 -15.79 6.45 -12.13
C ILE A 94 -15.31 7.43 -11.06
N ASP A 95 -15.55 8.73 -11.27
CA ASP A 95 -15.08 9.80 -10.38
C ASP A 95 -13.57 9.70 -10.08
N ASN A 96 -13.20 9.54 -8.80
CA ASN A 96 -11.81 9.40 -8.34
C ASN A 96 -11.25 7.98 -8.48
N TRP A 97 -12.05 7.03 -8.96
CA TRP A 97 -11.67 5.64 -9.17
C TRP A 97 -11.19 5.42 -10.59
N LYS A 98 -10.08 4.70 -10.73
CA LYS A 98 -9.53 4.27 -12.02
C LYS A 98 -9.14 2.81 -11.95
N LEU A 99 -9.51 2.06 -12.99
CA LEU A 99 -9.11 0.67 -13.18
C LEU A 99 -8.12 0.60 -14.33
N PHE A 100 -7.00 -0.07 -14.11
CA PHE A 100 -5.95 -0.32 -15.08
C PHE A 100 -5.76 -1.82 -15.25
N GLN A 101 -5.36 -2.22 -16.45
CA GLN A 101 -5.03 -3.61 -16.76
C GLN A 101 -3.62 -3.69 -17.37
N PRO A 102 -2.54 -3.51 -16.57
CA PRO A 102 -1.17 -3.56 -17.08
C PRO A 102 -0.82 -4.84 -17.85
N THR A 103 -1.32 -5.98 -17.38
CA THR A 103 -1.19 -7.28 -18.02
C THR A 103 -2.52 -8.02 -17.93
N LYS A 104 -2.66 -9.17 -18.61
CA LYS A 104 -3.88 -9.99 -18.50
C LYS A 104 -4.12 -10.55 -17.10
N ASP A 105 -3.08 -10.65 -16.28
CA ASP A 105 -3.12 -11.31 -14.97
C ASP A 105 -3.09 -10.30 -13.80
N VAL A 106 -2.86 -9.01 -14.09
CA VAL A 106 -2.79 -7.96 -13.08
C VAL A 106 -3.79 -6.86 -13.40
N THR A 107 -4.77 -6.73 -12.52
CA THR A 107 -5.67 -5.58 -12.47
C THR A 107 -5.23 -4.66 -11.34
N VAL A 108 -5.19 -3.36 -11.60
CA VAL A 108 -4.85 -2.33 -10.62
C VAL A 108 -6.02 -1.38 -10.50
N ILE A 109 -6.57 -1.23 -9.30
CA ILE A 109 -7.59 -0.22 -9.01
C ILE A 109 -6.96 0.85 -8.14
N ALA A 110 -7.03 2.09 -8.58
CA ALA A 110 -6.58 3.24 -7.83
C ALA A 110 -7.76 4.14 -7.47
N PHE A 111 -7.82 4.58 -6.21
CA PHE A 111 -8.59 5.75 -5.82
C PHE A 111 -7.61 6.87 -5.48
N SER A 112 -7.86 8.08 -5.98
CA SER A 112 -6.96 9.21 -5.80
C SER A 112 -7.73 10.50 -5.56
N SER A 113 -7.44 11.16 -4.43
CA SER A 113 -7.89 12.53 -4.12
C SER A 113 -6.71 13.34 -3.54
N ASP A 114 -6.90 14.64 -3.33
CA ASP A 114 -5.84 15.58 -2.94
C ASP A 114 -5.03 15.17 -1.70
N ASP A 115 -5.62 14.44 -0.76
CA ASP A 115 -4.96 14.02 0.47
C ASP A 115 -5.12 12.53 0.82
N PHE A 116 -5.55 11.73 -0.15
CA PHE A 116 -5.74 10.30 0.01
C PHE A 116 -5.46 9.52 -1.28
N GLY A 117 -4.82 8.38 -1.13
CA GLY A 117 -4.50 7.48 -2.22
C GLY A 117 -4.65 6.05 -1.77
N MET A 118 -5.22 5.22 -2.65
CA MET A 118 -5.45 3.82 -2.38
C MET A 118 -5.17 3.00 -3.63
N ILE A 119 -4.51 1.87 -3.46
CA ILE A 119 -4.24 0.89 -4.52
C ILE A 119 -4.81 -0.46 -4.07
N TYR A 120 -5.60 -1.09 -4.92
CA TYR A 120 -6.12 -2.44 -4.71
C TYR A 120 -5.83 -3.32 -5.93
N LEU A 121 -5.49 -4.57 -5.67
CA LEU A 121 -5.09 -5.55 -6.68
C LEU A 121 -6.01 -6.78 -6.55
N PRO A 122 -7.20 -6.82 -7.18
CA PRO A 122 -8.10 -7.95 -7.04
C PRO A 122 -7.47 -9.26 -7.56
N ASP A 123 -7.93 -10.41 -7.04
CA ASP A 123 -7.54 -11.75 -7.47
C ASP A 123 -8.34 -12.23 -8.70
N SER A 124 -9.47 -11.58 -8.96
CA SER A 124 -10.43 -11.90 -10.00
C SER A 124 -10.88 -10.63 -10.71
N ASN A 125 -11.59 -10.79 -11.82
CA ASN A 125 -12.25 -9.66 -12.47
C ASN A 125 -13.28 -9.05 -11.52
N ILE A 126 -13.29 -7.73 -11.46
CA ILE A 126 -14.19 -6.95 -10.63
C ILE A 126 -14.91 -5.91 -11.49
N ASP A 127 -16.18 -5.68 -11.20
CA ASP A 127 -16.92 -4.56 -11.77
C ASP A 127 -16.61 -3.29 -10.95
N LEU A 128 -16.07 -2.27 -11.62
CA LEU A 128 -15.70 -1.02 -10.95
C LEU A 128 -16.92 -0.34 -10.33
N LYS A 129 -18.09 -0.41 -10.97
CA LYS A 129 -19.31 0.23 -10.47
C LYS A 129 -19.79 -0.40 -9.17
N GLU A 130 -19.75 -1.72 -9.06
CA GLU A 130 -20.10 -2.44 -7.83
C GLU A 130 -19.12 -2.10 -6.70
N LEU A 131 -17.82 -2.05 -7.01
CA LEU A 131 -16.81 -1.65 -6.04
C LEU A 131 -17.02 -0.22 -5.53
N VAL A 132 -17.32 0.74 -6.42
CA VAL A 132 -17.61 2.13 -6.04
C VAL A 132 -18.86 2.22 -5.17
N GLN A 133 -19.91 1.44 -5.46
CA GLN A 133 -21.12 1.42 -4.64
C GLN A 133 -20.86 0.88 -3.22
N LEU A 134 -19.97 -0.10 -3.07
CA LEU A 134 -19.54 -0.59 -1.76
C LEU A 134 -18.67 0.42 -0.99
N ASN A 135 -18.05 1.37 -1.70
CA ASN A 135 -17.06 2.31 -1.17
C ASN A 135 -17.35 3.75 -1.60
N PRO A 136 -18.44 4.37 -1.13
CA PRO A 136 -18.74 5.75 -1.49
C PRO A 136 -17.73 6.75 -0.92
N GLU A 137 -17.07 6.43 0.20
CA GLU A 137 -16.16 7.34 0.93
C GLU A 137 -14.97 6.55 1.55
N PRO A 138 -14.12 5.91 0.72
CA PRO A 138 -13.02 5.06 1.22
C PRO A 138 -12.04 5.81 2.12
N GLU A 139 -11.86 7.12 1.91
CA GLU A 139 -10.98 7.98 2.69
C GLU A 139 -11.34 8.08 4.17
N LYS A 140 -12.56 7.67 4.56
CA LYS A 140 -13.03 7.66 5.96
C LYS A 140 -12.43 6.54 6.81
N GLY A 141 -11.62 5.65 6.22
CA GLY A 141 -10.86 4.65 6.98
C GLY A 141 -11.33 3.21 6.78
N THR A 142 -12.23 2.96 5.83
CA THR A 142 -12.72 1.61 5.52
C THR A 142 -12.79 1.41 4.02
N PHE A 143 -12.30 0.27 3.55
CA PHE A 143 -12.44 -0.20 2.18
C PHE A 143 -12.99 -1.62 2.18
N LYS A 144 -13.96 -1.91 1.32
CA LYS A 144 -14.68 -3.18 1.24
C LYS A 144 -14.64 -3.74 -0.18
N THR A 145 -14.58 -5.05 -0.25
CA THR A 145 -14.87 -5.85 -1.44
C THR A 145 -15.94 -6.87 -1.06
N GLU A 146 -16.38 -7.70 -2.00
CA GLU A 146 -17.29 -8.80 -1.68
C GLU A 146 -16.69 -9.78 -0.66
N GLU A 147 -15.37 -9.97 -0.70
CA GLU A 147 -14.65 -10.97 0.08
C GLU A 147 -13.92 -10.41 1.31
N SER A 148 -13.66 -9.11 1.34
CA SER A 148 -12.77 -8.52 2.33
C SER A 148 -13.16 -7.12 2.78
N GLU A 149 -12.82 -6.79 4.02
CA GLU A 149 -12.94 -5.46 4.59
C GLU A 149 -11.60 -5.07 5.22
N PHE A 150 -11.09 -3.91 4.83
CA PHE A 150 -9.88 -3.30 5.38
C PHE A 150 -10.28 -2.06 6.15
N GLN A 151 -9.86 -1.96 7.40
CA GLN A 151 -9.96 -0.73 8.18
C GLN A 151 -8.57 -0.15 8.41
N PHE A 152 -8.45 1.16 8.41
CA PHE A 152 -7.17 1.85 8.52
C PHE A 152 -7.29 3.23 9.16
N ASP A 153 -6.18 3.67 9.76
CA ASP A 153 -6.05 4.95 10.43
C ASP A 153 -4.90 5.72 9.78
N LEU A 154 -5.26 6.59 8.84
CA LEU A 154 -4.31 7.42 8.09
C LEU A 154 -3.55 8.40 8.96
N LYS A 155 -4.02 8.68 10.18
CA LYS A 155 -3.36 9.59 11.12
C LYS A 155 -2.50 8.83 12.14
N ALA A 156 -2.29 7.53 11.93
CA ALA A 156 -1.44 6.71 12.78
C ALA A 156 -0.06 7.34 12.98
N PRO A 157 0.39 7.53 14.23
CA PRO A 157 1.73 8.07 14.49
C PRO A 157 2.81 7.09 14.02
N ARG A 158 4.02 7.60 13.78
CA ARG A 158 5.20 6.76 13.46
C ARG A 158 5.38 5.67 14.52
N GLY A 159 5.75 4.46 14.10
CA GLY A 159 5.80 3.30 15.00
C GLY A 159 4.47 2.54 15.14
N LYS A 160 3.38 3.06 14.56
CA LYS A 160 2.08 2.42 14.54
C LYS A 160 1.67 2.09 13.11
N TYR A 161 1.38 0.82 12.85
CA TYR A 161 0.90 0.35 11.55
C TYR A 161 -0.40 1.06 11.16
N VAL A 162 -0.53 1.46 9.90
CA VAL A 162 -1.69 2.23 9.41
C VAL A 162 -2.95 1.36 9.35
N ILE A 163 -2.84 0.11 8.90
CA ILE A 163 -3.97 -0.82 8.87
C ILE A 163 -4.37 -1.16 10.31
N THR A 164 -5.67 -1.15 10.60
CA THR A 164 -6.21 -1.43 11.93
C THR A 164 -6.79 -2.83 11.98
N LYS A 165 -7.69 -3.16 11.05
CA LYS A 165 -8.36 -4.45 10.97
C LYS A 165 -8.41 -4.97 9.54
N VAL A 166 -8.46 -6.29 9.42
CA VAL A 166 -8.80 -6.98 8.19
C VAL A 166 -9.84 -8.05 8.52
N ASN A 167 -10.99 -8.02 7.85
CA ASN A 167 -12.11 -8.95 8.06
C ASN A 167 -12.51 -9.07 9.54
N GLY A 168 -12.58 -7.93 10.22
CA GLY A 168 -12.91 -7.83 11.65
C GLY A 168 -11.79 -8.20 12.62
N LEU A 169 -10.68 -8.77 12.14
CA LEU A 169 -9.53 -9.14 12.97
C LEU A 169 -8.57 -7.96 13.14
N GLU A 170 -8.22 -7.65 14.39
CA GLU A 170 -7.23 -6.63 14.72
C GLU A 170 -5.83 -7.03 14.23
N THR A 171 -5.13 -6.06 13.66
CA THR A 171 -3.72 -6.21 13.28
C THR A 171 -2.80 -5.88 14.45
N ASP A 172 -1.62 -6.51 14.53
CA ASP A 172 -0.59 -6.04 15.45
C ASP A 172 -0.02 -4.72 14.96
N ARG A 173 -0.46 -3.61 15.53
CA ARG A 173 -0.03 -2.28 15.08
C ARG A 173 1.31 -1.82 15.65
N LYS A 174 1.92 -2.54 16.59
CA LYS A 174 3.19 -2.13 17.25
C LYS A 174 4.37 -2.68 16.48
N THR A 175 4.74 -1.99 15.41
CA THR A 175 5.71 -2.48 14.42
C THR A 175 7.12 -2.68 14.99
N ASP A 176 7.47 -2.02 16.09
CA ASP A 176 8.75 -2.20 16.81
C ASP A 176 8.84 -3.52 17.58
N LYS A 177 7.71 -4.20 17.78
CA LYS A 177 7.63 -5.51 18.41
C LYS A 177 7.51 -6.65 17.41
N TRP A 178 7.35 -6.33 16.13
CA TRP A 178 7.28 -7.34 15.09
C TRP A 178 8.57 -8.15 15.05
N LYS A 179 8.41 -9.47 14.97
CA LYS A 179 9.54 -10.40 14.94
C LYS A 179 10.42 -10.11 13.72
N ARG A 180 11.73 -10.18 13.94
CA ARG A 180 12.68 -10.26 12.84
C ARG A 180 12.47 -11.59 12.13
N VAL A 181 12.26 -11.55 10.83
CA VAL A 181 12.23 -12.77 10.02
C VAL A 181 13.68 -13.23 9.85
N ASN A 182 14.01 -14.40 10.38
CA ASN A 182 15.27 -15.07 10.06
C ASN A 182 15.13 -15.65 8.66
N VAL A 183 15.73 -15.01 7.66
CA VAL A 183 15.87 -15.61 6.34
C VAL A 183 16.89 -16.74 6.50
N VAL A 184 16.42 -17.98 6.57
CA VAL A 184 17.31 -19.13 6.41
C VAL A 184 17.81 -19.04 4.97
N ARG A 185 19.11 -18.79 4.79
CA ARG A 185 19.73 -18.89 3.47
C ARG A 185 19.63 -20.35 3.06
N PHE A 186 18.84 -20.65 2.03
CA PHE A 186 19.05 -21.87 1.26
C PHE A 186 20.40 -21.67 0.57
N THR A 187 21.42 -22.37 1.05
CA THR A 187 22.64 -22.59 0.28
C THR A 187 22.32 -23.71 -0.71
N ASP A 188 22.42 -23.39 -2.00
CA ASP A 188 22.42 -24.39 -3.08
C ASP A 188 23.54 -25.42 -2.91
#